data_AF-A0A920V5Z1-F1
#
_entry.id   AF-A0A920V5Z1-F1
#
_cell.length_a   1.000
_cell.length_b   1.000
_cell.length_c   1.000
_cell.angle_alpha   90.00
_cell.angle_beta   90.00
_cell.angle_gamma   90.00
#
_symmetry.space_group_name_H-M   'P 1'
#
loop_
_entity.id
_entity.type
_entity.pdbx_description
1 polymer ?
#
loop_
_entity_poly.entity_id
_entity_poly.type
_entity_poly.pdbx_seq_one_letter_code
_entity_poly.pdbx_strand_id
1 'polypeptide(L)' 'MDKVFIKDLEVETIIGIYDWEREVRQLISISLVMDFDLTKAAKSDKIEDSLNYKKISKRIIKLAEILKK' A
#
# COMPACT_ATOMS: atom_id res chain seq x y z
N MET A 1 2.27 -17.68 -12.24
CA MET A 1 1.60 -16.57 -11.54
C MET A 1 2.70 -15.70 -10.96
N ASP A 2 2.71 -14.44 -11.35
CA ASP A 2 3.72 -13.49 -10.88
C ASP A 2 3.24 -12.81 -9.59
N LYS A 3 4.19 -12.34 -8.80
CA LYS A 3 3.92 -11.67 -7.53
C LYS A 3 4.56 -10.30 -7.52
N VAL A 4 3.78 -9.31 -7.11
CA VAL A 4 4.27 -7.95 -6.87
C VAL A 4 4.35 -7.74 -5.37
N PHE A 5 5.51 -7.26 -4.94
CA PHE A 5 5.81 -7.05 -3.52
C PHE A 5 5.96 -5.55 -3.26
N ILE A 6 5.27 -5.08 -2.23
CA ILE A 6 5.56 -3.79 -1.57
C ILE A 6 6.10 -4.17 -0.20
N LYS A 7 7.34 -3.83 0.08
CA LYS A 7 7.98 -4.10 1.37
C LYS A 7 8.18 -2.80 2.10
N ASP A 8 7.92 -2.84 3.40
CA ASP A 8 8.24 -1.79 4.36
C ASP A 8 7.78 -0.40 3.92
N LEU A 9 6.54 -0.30 3.42
CA LEU A 9 5.94 0.99 3.14
C LEU A 9 5.64 1.69 4.47
N GLU A 10 6.52 2.61 4.84
CA GLU A 10 6.37 3.42 6.04
C GLU A 10 5.32 4.51 5.85
N VAL A 11 4.37 4.58 6.78
CA VAL A 11 3.30 5.58 6.78
C VAL A 11 3.07 6.08 8.19
N GLU A 12 2.96 7.39 8.36
CA GLU A 12 2.56 7.98 9.63
C GLU A 12 1.03 8.05 9.72
N THR A 13 0.44 7.40 10.72
CA THR A 13 -1.01 7.40 10.93
C THR A 13 -1.37 7.31 12.42
N ILE A 14 -2.62 7.60 12.73
CA ILE A 14 -3.20 7.40 14.06
C ILE A 14 -4.00 6.10 13.98
N ILE A 15 -3.52 5.07 14.68
CA ILE A 15 -4.17 3.77 14.77
C ILE A 15 -4.25 3.35 16.23
N GLY A 16 -5.35 2.70 16.61
CA GLY A 16 -5.57 2.34 18.00
C GLY A 16 -6.98 1.80 18.25
N ILE A 17 -7.06 0.76 19.08
CA ILE A 17 -8.33 0.26 19.62
C ILE A 17 -8.76 1.16 20.79
N TYR A 18 -7.79 1.62 21.59
CA TYR A 18 -8.06 2.49 22.74
C TYR A 18 -7.97 3.97 22.37
N ASP A 19 -8.71 4.81 23.08
CA ASP A 19 -8.76 6.26 22.82
C ASP A 19 -7.37 6.91 22.96
N TRP A 20 -6.58 6.49 23.95
CA TRP A 20 -5.22 7.01 24.17
C TRP A 20 -4.25 6.68 23.02
N GLU A 21 -4.44 5.54 22.34
CA GLU A 21 -3.64 5.17 21.15
C GLU A 21 -3.96 6.10 19.96
N ARG A 22 -5.16 6.69 19.94
CA ARG A 22 -5.62 7.61 18.90
C ARG A 22 -5.20 9.07 19.12
N GLU A 23 -4.48 9.37 20.19
CA GLU A 23 -3.98 10.72 20.46
C GLU A 23 -2.61 10.99 19.81
N VAL A 24 -1.85 9.94 19.51
CA VAL A 24 -0.45 10.04 19.04
C VAL A 24 -0.31 9.43 17.64
N ARG A 25 0.42 10.12 16.76
CA ARG A 25 0.80 9.58 15.46
C ARG A 25 1.91 8.54 15.61
N GLN A 26 1.75 7.44 14.88
CA GLN A 26 2.65 6.31 14.91
C GLN A 26 3.15 6.05 13.49
N LEU A 27 4.45 5.74 13.38
CA LEU A 27 5.03 5.26 12.13
C LEU A 27 4.75 3.76 12.03
N ILE A 28 3.99 3.36 11.01
CA ILE A 28 3.69 1.95 10.74
C ILE A 28 4.40 1.51 9.46
N SER A 29 4.83 0.25 9.44
CA SER A 29 5.37 -0.40 8.25
C SER A 29 4.31 -1.32 7.66
N ILE A 30 3.99 -1.15 6.38
CA ILE A 30 3.00 -1.96 5.67
C ILE A 30 3.71 -2.74 4.56
N SER A 31 3.62 -4.06 4.63
CA SER A 31 4.11 -4.96 3.59
C SER A 31 2.94 -5.69 2.91
N LEU A 32 2.95 -5.72 1.57
CA LEU A 32 1.91 -6.35 0.76
C LEU A 32 2.52 -7.30 -0.27
N VAL A 33 1.86 -8.43 -0.46
CA VAL A 33 2.11 -9.38 -1.54
C VAL A 33 0.85 -9.47 -2.36
N MET A 34 0.95 -9.19 -3.66
CA MET A 34 -0.18 -9.21 -4.58
C MET A 34 0.12 -10.20 -5.70
N ASP A 35 -0.74 -11.19 -5.84
CA ASP A 35 -0.73 -12.08 -7.00
C ASP A 35 -1.30 -11.33 -8.20
N PHE A 36 -0.52 -11.20 -9.27
CA PHE A 36 -0.94 -10.53 -10.49
C PHE A 36 -0.37 -11.24 -11.71
N ASP A 37 -1.19 -11.42 -12.74
CA ASP A 37 -0.75 -12.01 -14.00
C ASP A 37 0.00 -10.97 -14.84
N LEU A 38 1.33 -11.01 -14.83
CA LEU A 38 2.17 -10.09 -15.62
C LEU A 38 2.30 -10.56 -17.08
N THR A 39 1.68 -11.66 -17.50
CA THR A 39 1.79 -12.18 -18.88
C THR A 39 1.33 -11.15 -19.93
N LYS A 40 0.36 -10.29 -19.58
CA LYS A 40 -0.08 -9.19 -20.47
C LYS A 40 0.91 -8.04 -20.50
N ALA A 41 1.41 -7.61 -19.35
CA ALA A 41 2.39 -6.54 -19.23
C ALA A 41 3.72 -6.89 -19.93
N ALA A 42 4.16 -8.14 -19.81
CA ALA A 42 5.36 -8.64 -20.47
C ALA A 42 5.25 -8.66 -22.00
N LYS A 43 4.03 -8.73 -22.56
CA LYS A 43 3.79 -8.70 -24.01
C LYS A 43 3.60 -7.31 -24.57
N SER A 44 3.06 -6.38 -23.80
CA SER A 44 2.72 -5.04 -24.28
C SER A 44 3.78 -3.98 -23.99
N ASP A 45 4.72 -4.25 -23.07
CA ASP A 45 5.74 -3.30 -22.58
C ASP A 45 5.15 -1.97 -22.07
N LYS A 46 3.85 -1.97 -21.75
CA LYS A 46 3.13 -0.82 -21.21
C LYS A 46 3.07 -0.90 -19.70
N ILE A 47 3.58 0.13 -19.04
CA ILE A 47 3.45 0.29 -17.59
C ILE A 47 1.98 0.38 -17.13
N GLU A 48 1.07 0.72 -18.04
CA GLU A 48 -0.38 0.77 -17.84
C GLU A 48 -1.01 -0.62 -17.71
N ASP A 49 -0.44 -1.63 -18.38
CA ASP A 49 -0.85 -3.03 -18.28
C ASP A 49 -0.16 -3.74 -17.11
N SER A 50 0.81 -3.08 -16.47
CA SER A 50 1.49 -3.54 -15.25
C SER A 50 0.76 -3.10 -13.99
N LEU A 51 0.89 -3.87 -12.92
CA LEU A 51 0.37 -3.48 -11.62
C LEU A 51 1.17 -2.27 -11.09
N ASN A 52 0.54 -1.09 -11.13
CA ASN A 52 1.18 0.16 -10.75
C ASN A 52 1.35 0.29 -9.23
N TYR A 53 2.45 -0.25 -8.71
CA TYR A 53 2.82 -0.20 -7.30
C TYR A 53 2.83 1.23 -6.76
N LYS A 54 3.22 2.24 -7.55
CA LYS A 54 3.19 3.66 -7.15
C LYS A 54 1.77 4.16 -6.87
N LYS A 55 0.79 3.79 -7.69
CA LYS A 55 -0.63 4.12 -7.44
C LYS A 55 -1.15 3.40 -6.19
N ILE A 56 -0.72 2.16 -5.98
CA ILE A 56 -1.12 1.34 -4.82
C ILE A 56 -0.55 1.92 -3.53
N SER A 57 0.76 2.21 -3.47
CA SER A 57 1.39 2.85 -2.31
C SER A 57 0.72 4.18 -1.96
N LYS A 58 0.44 5.04 -2.97
CA LYS A 58 -0.29 6.30 -2.75
C LYS A 58 -1.69 6.09 -2.17
N ARG A 59 -2.39 5.05 -2.62
CA ARG A 59 -3.74 4.73 -2.14
C ARG A 59 -3.70 4.20 -0.70
N ILE A 60 -2.70 3.41 -0.34
CA ILE A 60 -2.48 2.92 1.03
C ILE A 60 -2.20 4.10 1.97
N ILE A 61 -1.28 5.00 1.60
CA ILE A 61 -0.99 6.21 2.39
C ILE A 61 -2.27 7.02 2.62
N LYS A 62 -3.04 7.28 1.56
CA LYS A 62 -4.29 8.04 1.67
C LYS A 62 -5.33 7.35 2.57
N LEU A 63 -5.43 6.02 2.53
CA LEU A 63 -6.33 5.29 3.43
C LEU A 63 -5.89 5.42 4.89
N ALA A 64 -4.59 5.32 5.16
CA ALA A 64 -4.03 5.50 6.49
C ALA A 64 -4.25 6.93 7.02
N GLU A 65 -4.20 7.96 6.17
CA GLU A 65 -4.45 9.35 6.56
C GLU A 65 -5.93 9.65 6.87
N ILE A 66 -6.87 8.99 6.17
CA ILE A 66 -8.32 9.22 6.29
C ILE A 66 -8.92 8.56 7.53
N LEU A 67 -8.25 7.59 8.14
CA LEU A 67 -8.73 6.86 9.33
C LEU A 67 -8.84 7.71 10.62
N LYS A 68 -8.73 9.04 10.54
CA LYS A 68 -9.14 9.97 11.60
C LYS A 68 -10.66 9.88 11.83
N LYS A 69 -11.09 8.96 12.69
CA LYS A 69 -12.45 8.93 13.25
C LYS A 69 -12.39 8.94 14.76
#